data_AF-A0A2D0L1J9-F1
#
_entry.id   AF-A0A2D0L1J9-F1
#
_cell.length_a   1.000
_cell.length_b   1.000
_cell.length_c   1.000
_cell.angle_alpha   90.00
_cell.angle_beta   90.00
_cell.angle_gamma   90.00
#
_symmetry.space_group_name_H-M   'P 1'
#
loop_
_entity.id
_entity.type
_entity.pdbx_description
1 polymer ?
#
loop_
_entity_poly.entity_id
_entity_poly.type
_entity_poly.pdbx_seq_one_letter_code
_entity_poly.pdbx_strand_id
1 'polypeptide(L)'
;MSEAINYDETTRPEDELIDLREEIDRKALVAIENIVTRFEKSMITRREAFVGISAVFDSVQGLVSNDVGETLNVVLTEIQKSDKQDKFPMVFAHKGTVVILKLDMFNRTLTSMMVTGSGQKAEKSESFENEPDTLKAAISKAMTFSKNGATRL
;
A
#
# COMPACT_ATOMS: atom_id res chain seq x y z
N MET A 1 -36.19 38.51 48.18
CA MET A 1 -35.02 37.71 48.57
C MET A 1 -34.80 36.70 47.47
N SER A 2 -33.87 37.00 46.56
CA SER A 2 -33.46 36.13 45.47
C SER A 2 -32.18 35.42 45.91
N GLU A 3 -32.28 34.12 46.16
CA GLU A 3 -31.11 33.27 46.40
C GLU A 3 -30.18 33.34 45.19
N ALA A 4 -28.95 33.76 45.44
CA ALA A 4 -27.89 33.75 44.45
C ALA A 4 -27.56 32.31 44.10
N ILE A 5 -27.80 31.93 42.85
CA ILE A 5 -27.33 30.66 42.29
C ILE A 5 -25.81 30.78 42.19
N ASN A 6 -25.11 30.08 43.07
CA ASN A 6 -23.68 29.89 43.01
C ASN A 6 -23.40 29.00 41.79
N TYR A 7 -22.84 29.58 40.73
CA TYR A 7 -22.27 28.82 39.63
C TYR A 7 -20.97 28.23 40.13
N ASP A 8 -21.11 27.12 40.86
CA ASP A 8 -20.02 26.24 41.21
C ASP A 8 -19.19 25.99 39.94
N GLU A 9 -17.90 26.27 40.04
CA GLU A 9 -16.88 26.00 39.03
C GLU A 9 -16.87 24.49 38.78
N THR A 10 -17.80 24.02 37.96
CA THR A 10 -17.60 22.77 37.23
C THR A 10 -16.44 23.06 36.30
N THR A 11 -15.23 22.79 36.78
CA THR A 11 -14.14 22.30 35.97
C THR A 11 -14.71 21.14 35.18
N ARG A 12 -15.33 21.47 34.04
CA ARG A 12 -15.47 20.50 32.96
C ARG A 12 -14.06 19.98 32.74
N PRO A 13 -13.86 18.67 32.63
CA PRO A 13 -12.58 18.18 32.16
C PRO A 13 -12.40 18.87 30.81
N GLU A 14 -11.55 19.88 30.78
CA GLU A 14 -11.18 20.56 29.57
C GLU A 14 -10.75 19.44 28.65
N ASP A 15 -11.51 19.30 27.57
CA ASP A 15 -11.07 18.86 26.27
C ASP A 15 -9.58 18.52 26.29
N GLU A 16 -9.23 17.24 26.17
CA GLU A 16 -7.93 16.85 25.62
C GLU A 16 -7.87 17.50 24.23
N LEU A 17 -7.47 18.78 24.20
CA LEU A 17 -7.27 19.55 22.99
C LEU A 17 -6.14 18.83 22.29
N ILE A 18 -6.52 17.96 21.36
CA ILE A 18 -5.58 17.31 20.45
C ILE A 18 -4.74 18.45 19.88
N ASP A 19 -3.43 18.41 20.14
CA ASP A 19 -2.53 19.30 19.44
C ASP A 19 -2.60 18.90 17.97
N LEU A 20 -3.34 19.69 17.19
CA LEU A 20 -3.57 19.44 15.78
C LEU A 20 -2.26 19.33 15.02
N ARG A 21 -1.20 20.02 15.47
CA ARG A 21 0.10 19.96 14.83
C ARG A 21 0.78 18.61 15.08
N GLU A 22 0.80 18.15 16.33
CA GLU A 22 1.33 16.82 16.66
C GLU A 22 0.53 15.71 15.98
N GLU A 23 -0.79 15.86 15.87
CA GLU A 23 -1.64 14.88 15.21
C GLU A 23 -1.42 14.84 13.69
N ILE A 24 -1.23 15.99 13.04
CA ILE A 24 -0.87 16.06 11.62
C ILE A 24 0.47 15.36 11.38
N ASP A 25 1.48 15.67 12.21
CA ASP A 25 2.80 15.03 12.15
C ASP A 25 2.70 13.51 12.30
N ARG A 26 1.97 13.05 13.32
CA ARG A 26 1.74 11.62 13.57
C ARG A 26 1.04 10.94 12.39
N LYS A 27 0.00 11.56 11.83
CA LYS A 27 -0.77 10.98 10.71
C LYS A 27 0.03 10.95 9.41
N ALA A 28 0.85 11.97 9.15
CA ALA A 28 1.76 11.99 8.00
C ALA A 28 2.75 10.82 8.08
N LEU A 29 3.39 10.60 9.24
CA LEU A 29 4.31 9.49 9.44
C LEU A 29 3.63 8.13 9.30
N VAL A 30 2.46 7.93 9.91
CA VAL A 30 1.71 6.68 9.80
C VAL A 30 1.29 6.40 8.35
N ALA A 31 0.89 7.42 7.59
CA ALA A 31 0.51 7.24 6.18
C ALA A 31 1.70 6.76 5.34
N ILE A 32 2.87 7.38 5.53
CA ILE A 32 4.09 7.00 4.84
C ILE A 32 4.58 5.62 5.24
N GLU A 33 4.59 5.30 6.53
CA GLU A 33 4.97 3.98 7.04
C GLU A 33 4.11 2.88 6.41
N ASN A 34 2.81 3.11 6.27
CA ASN A 34 1.91 2.17 5.60
C ASN A 34 2.26 1.97 4.12
N ILE A 35 2.56 3.05 3.40
CA ILE A 35 2.96 2.97 1.98
C ILE A 35 4.29 2.22 1.84
N VAL A 36 5.30 2.58 2.64
CA VAL A 36 6.61 1.92 2.67
C VAL A 36 6.47 0.45 3.02
N THR A 37 5.66 0.11 4.02
CA THR A 37 5.40 -1.29 4.42
C THR A 37 4.79 -2.10 3.27
N ARG A 38 3.83 -1.52 2.53
CA ARG A 38 3.22 -2.17 1.36
C ARG A 38 4.22 -2.34 0.22
N PHE A 39 5.06 -1.33 -0.03
CA PHE A 39 6.13 -1.40 -1.01
C PHE A 39 7.17 -2.47 -0.63
N GLU A 40 7.59 -2.53 0.63
CA GLU A 40 8.54 -3.50 1.15
C GLU A 40 8.04 -4.94 0.99
N LYS A 41 6.74 -5.14 1.21
CA LYS A 41 6.05 -6.43 0.99
C LYS A 41 5.79 -6.75 -0.48
N SER A 42 6.22 -5.89 -1.41
CA SER A 42 5.99 -6.03 -2.86
C SER A 42 4.51 -6.09 -3.26
N MET A 43 3.66 -5.41 -2.49
CA MET A 43 2.21 -5.34 -2.75
C MET A 43 1.83 -4.23 -3.72
N ILE A 44 2.66 -3.19 -3.80
CA ILE A 44 2.53 -2.07 -4.72
C ILE A 44 3.84 -1.88 -5.46
N THR A 45 3.76 -1.27 -6.63
CA THR A 45 4.92 -0.93 -7.44
C THR A 45 5.70 0.23 -6.86
N ARG A 46 6.97 0.38 -7.24
CA ARG A 46 7.76 1.57 -6.89
C ARG A 46 7.07 2.87 -7.32
N ARG A 47 6.43 2.86 -8.50
CA ARG A 47 5.70 4.02 -9.04
C ARG A 47 4.49 4.36 -8.19
N GLU A 48 3.71 3.36 -7.77
CA GLU A 48 2.55 3.57 -6.89
C GLU A 48 2.98 4.10 -5.51
N ALA A 49 4.05 3.55 -4.94
CA ALA A 49 4.63 4.04 -3.69
C ALA A 49 5.07 5.51 -3.82
N PHE A 50 5.78 5.85 -4.90
CA PHE A 50 6.22 7.21 -5.20
C PHE A 50 5.04 8.19 -5.30
N VAL A 51 3.99 7.82 -6.04
CA VAL A 51 2.78 8.66 -6.18
C VAL A 51 2.09 8.83 -4.83
N GLY A 52 1.95 7.76 -4.04
CA GLY A 52 1.33 7.82 -2.72
C GLY A 52 2.08 8.73 -1.75
N ILE A 53 3.42 8.61 -1.70
CA ILE A 53 4.26 9.46 -0.86
C ILE A 53 4.21 10.91 -1.31
N SER A 54 4.26 11.17 -2.62
CA SER A 54 4.13 12.52 -3.18
C SER A 54 2.79 13.15 -2.79
N ALA A 55 1.69 12.37 -2.88
CA ALA A 55 0.37 12.85 -2.48
C ALA A 55 0.30 13.19 -0.98
N VAL A 56 0.94 12.40 -0.11
CA VAL A 56 1.05 12.73 1.32
C VAL A 56 1.84 14.03 1.51
N PHE A 57 2.99 14.14 0.84
CA PHE A 57 3.85 15.33 0.91
C PHE A 57 3.07 16.60 0.52
N ASP A 58 2.45 16.60 -0.66
CA ASP A 58 1.69 17.74 -1.19
C ASP A 58 0.50 18.12 -0.30
N SER A 59 -0.06 17.15 0.44
CA SER A 59 -1.21 17.37 1.33
C SER A 59 -0.82 18.02 2.67
N VAL A 60 0.42 17.84 3.13
CA VAL A 60 0.86 18.25 4.48
C VAL A 60 2.02 19.25 4.48
N GLN A 61 2.55 19.60 3.30
CA GLN A 61 3.66 20.54 3.16
C GLN A 61 3.33 21.90 3.80
N GLY A 62 4.22 22.37 4.68
CA GLY A 62 4.04 23.63 5.41
C GLY A 62 3.13 23.53 6.64
N LEU A 63 2.48 22.39 6.86
CA LEU A 63 1.66 22.13 8.06
C LEU A 63 2.43 21.31 9.11
N VAL A 64 3.29 20.40 8.65
CA VAL A 64 4.12 19.54 9.50
C VAL A 64 5.30 20.30 10.15
N SER A 65 5.88 19.73 11.20
CA SER A 65 7.17 20.18 11.73
C SER A 65 8.32 19.98 10.72
N ASN A 66 9.42 20.70 10.93
CA ASN A 66 10.61 20.60 10.07
C ASN A 66 11.19 19.18 10.07
N ASP A 67 11.24 18.53 11.23
CA ASP A 67 11.79 17.17 11.40
C ASP A 67 10.97 16.14 10.62
N VAL A 68 9.64 16.26 10.66
CA VAL A 68 8.75 15.42 9.84
C VAL A 68 8.92 15.76 8.37
N GLY A 69 8.98 17.03 7.99
CA GLY A 69 9.23 17.46 6.60
C GLY A 69 10.54 16.89 6.02
N GLU A 70 11.62 16.86 6.80
CA GLU A 70 12.88 16.24 6.39
C GLU A 70 12.72 14.72 6.24
N THR A 71 12.06 14.07 7.18
CA THR A 71 11.77 12.62 7.11
C THR A 71 11.00 12.26 5.83
N LEU A 72 9.97 13.04 5.48
CA LEU A 72 9.20 12.84 4.25
C LEU A 72 10.07 12.96 2.99
N ASN A 73 10.98 13.95 2.96
CA ASN A 73 11.92 14.14 1.84
C ASN A 73 12.91 12.97 1.72
N VAL A 74 13.44 12.48 2.84
CA VAL A 74 14.33 11.31 2.86
C VAL A 74 13.61 10.10 2.28
N VAL A 75 12.39 9.79 2.76
CA VAL A 75 11.62 8.65 2.27
C VAL A 75 11.33 8.76 0.78
N LEU A 76 10.92 9.94 0.29
CA LEU A 76 10.68 10.19 -1.13
C LEU A 76 11.95 9.93 -1.97
N THR A 77 13.09 10.43 -1.49
CA THR A 77 14.39 10.26 -2.15
C THR A 77 14.83 8.80 -2.22
N GLU A 78 14.67 8.06 -1.13
CA GLU A 78 15.05 6.64 -1.08
C GLU A 78 14.15 5.77 -1.97
N ILE A 79 12.85 6.09 -2.06
CA ILE A 79 11.95 5.42 -3.00
C ILE A 79 12.32 5.70 -4.46
N GLN A 80 12.75 6.93 -4.78
CA GLN A 80 13.24 7.25 -6.13
C GLN A 80 14.51 6.49 -6.51
N LYS A 81 15.41 6.27 -5.55
CA LYS A 81 16.66 5.52 -5.74
C LYS A 81 16.47 4.01 -5.70
N SER A 82 15.37 3.51 -5.13
CA SER A 82 15.13 2.08 -4.98
C SER A 82 15.16 1.36 -6.33
N ASP A 83 15.91 0.26 -6.36
CA ASP A 83 16.03 -0.70 -7.47
C ASP A 83 15.14 -1.94 -7.27
N LYS A 84 14.32 -1.95 -6.20
CA LYS A 84 13.41 -3.04 -5.87
C LYS A 84 12.45 -3.28 -7.03
N GLN A 85 12.50 -4.49 -7.58
CA GLN A 85 11.62 -4.89 -8.68
C GLN A 85 10.24 -5.29 -8.19
N ASP A 86 9.22 -4.88 -8.95
CA ASP A 86 7.85 -5.25 -8.70
C ASP A 86 7.65 -6.76 -8.93
N LYS A 87 7.05 -7.44 -7.95
CA LYS A 87 6.83 -8.89 -8.07
C LYS A 87 5.73 -9.22 -9.06
N PHE A 88 4.72 -8.38 -9.17
CA PHE A 88 3.57 -8.59 -10.04
C PHE A 88 3.48 -7.47 -11.09
N PRO A 89 3.00 -7.76 -12.31
CA PRO A 89 2.57 -9.08 -12.77
C PRO A 89 3.75 -10.06 -12.96
N MET A 90 3.55 -11.33 -12.63
CA MET A 90 4.54 -12.38 -12.91
C MET A 90 4.23 -13.01 -14.26
N VAL A 91 5.25 -13.21 -15.09
CA VAL A 91 5.12 -13.87 -16.39
C VAL A 91 5.92 -15.15 -16.38
N PHE A 92 5.34 -16.23 -16.89
CA PHE A 92 5.95 -17.54 -16.99
C PHE A 92 5.82 -18.08 -18.41
N ALA A 93 6.86 -18.72 -18.92
CA ALA A 93 6.82 -19.53 -20.13
C ALA A 93 6.69 -21.01 -19.76
N HIS A 94 5.75 -21.72 -20.40
CA HIS A 94 5.60 -23.16 -20.26
C HIS A 94 5.13 -23.78 -21.57
N LYS A 95 5.95 -24.65 -22.17
CA LYS A 95 5.60 -25.47 -23.36
C LYS A 95 4.92 -24.66 -24.49
N GLY A 96 5.50 -23.52 -24.88
CA GLY A 96 4.96 -22.67 -25.95
C GLY A 96 3.75 -21.82 -25.57
N THR A 97 3.45 -21.73 -24.27
CA THR A 97 2.38 -20.90 -23.70
C THR A 97 2.98 -19.91 -22.70
N VAL A 98 2.45 -18.68 -22.68
CA VAL A 98 2.79 -17.66 -21.69
C VAL A 98 1.67 -17.59 -20.66
N VAL A 99 2.02 -17.66 -19.38
CA VAL A 99 1.09 -17.50 -18.26
C VAL A 99 1.43 -16.21 -17.52
N ILE A 100 0.45 -15.33 -17.36
CA ILE A 100 0.57 -14.04 -16.70
C ILE A 100 -0.29 -14.08 -15.43
N LEU A 101 0.35 -13.90 -14.28
CA LEU A 101 -0.32 -13.71 -12.99
C LEU A 101 -0.37 -12.22 -12.67
N LYS A 102 -1.59 -11.66 -12.65
CA LYS A 102 -1.85 -10.29 -12.24
C LYS A 102 -2.49 -10.30 -10.86
N LEU A 103 -1.93 -9.51 -9.95
CA LEU A 103 -2.44 -9.35 -8.59
C LEU A 103 -3.02 -7.95 -8.44
N ASP A 104 -4.28 -7.86 -8.04
CA ASP A 104 -4.93 -6.62 -7.67
C ASP A 104 -5.25 -6.68 -6.17
N MET A 105 -4.47 -5.93 -5.37
CA MET A 105 -4.63 -5.90 -3.92
C MET A 105 -5.82 -5.05 -3.47
N PHE A 106 -6.26 -4.09 -4.29
CA PHE A 106 -7.39 -3.22 -3.97
C PHE A 106 -8.70 -3.99 -4.09
N ASN A 107 -8.89 -4.67 -5.22
CA ASN A 107 -10.05 -5.54 -5.45
C ASN A 107 -9.88 -6.96 -4.88
N ARG A 108 -8.74 -7.24 -4.22
CA ARG A 108 -8.39 -8.54 -3.63
C ARG A 108 -8.60 -9.68 -4.62
N THR A 109 -8.14 -9.48 -5.85
CA THR A 109 -8.41 -10.37 -6.99
C THR A 109 -7.11 -10.81 -7.64
N LEU A 110 -6.98 -12.11 -7.87
CA LEU A 110 -5.87 -12.74 -8.59
C LEU A 110 -6.37 -13.19 -9.96
N THR A 111 -5.77 -12.64 -11.01
CA THR A 111 -6.10 -13.00 -12.38
C THR A 111 -4.96 -13.80 -13.01
N SER A 112 -5.29 -15.00 -13.50
CA SER A 112 -4.39 -15.85 -14.27
C SER A 112 -4.80 -15.80 -15.74
N MET A 113 -3.93 -15.29 -16.59
CA MET A 113 -4.12 -15.23 -18.03
C MET A 113 -3.14 -16.18 -18.72
N MET A 114 -3.63 -17.00 -19.63
CA MET A 114 -2.85 -17.92 -20.43
C MET A 114 -2.94 -17.50 -21.89
N VAL A 115 -1.80 -17.38 -22.58
CA VAL A 115 -1.69 -16.99 -23.98
C VAL A 115 -0.90 -18.06 -24.72
N THR A 116 -1.51 -18.74 -25.67
CA THR A 116 -0.84 -19.77 -26.49
C THR A 116 -0.03 -19.14 -27.62
N GLY A 117 0.88 -19.91 -28.23
CA GLY A 117 1.62 -19.47 -29.42
C GLY A 117 0.76 -19.11 -30.64
N SER A 118 -0.51 -19.56 -30.68
CA SER A 118 -1.50 -19.15 -31.70
C SER A 118 -2.21 -17.83 -31.38
N GLY A 119 -1.89 -17.22 -30.23
CA GLY A 119 -2.51 -15.98 -29.76
C GLY A 119 -3.86 -16.16 -29.06
N GLN A 120 -4.33 -17.39 -28.87
CA GLN A 120 -5.55 -17.64 -28.08
C GLN A 120 -5.31 -17.32 -26.62
N LYS A 121 -6.32 -16.71 -25.98
CA LYS A 121 -6.25 -16.25 -24.59
C LYS A 121 -7.33 -16.91 -23.76
N ALA A 122 -6.96 -17.39 -22.59
CA ALA A 122 -7.87 -17.83 -21.54
C ALA A 122 -7.57 -17.06 -20.26
N GLU A 123 -8.59 -16.54 -19.58
CA GLU A 123 -8.44 -15.74 -18.38
C GLU A 123 -9.33 -16.29 -17.27
N LYS A 124 -8.79 -16.34 -16.05
CA LYS A 124 -9.53 -16.74 -14.85
C LYS A 124 -9.18 -15.81 -13.70
N SER A 125 -10.19 -15.22 -13.10
CA SER A 125 -10.07 -14.36 -11.92
C SER A 125 -10.66 -15.04 -10.69
N GLU A 126 -9.98 -14.89 -9.56
CA GLU A 126 -10.38 -15.40 -8.25
C GLU A 126 -10.32 -14.25 -7.25
N SER A 127 -11.39 -14.05 -6.48
CA SER A 127 -11.48 -13.01 -5.45
C SER A 127 -11.34 -13.60 -4.06
N PHE A 128 -10.78 -12.82 -3.14
CA PHE A 128 -10.46 -13.24 -1.78
C PHE A 128 -10.98 -12.25 -0.74
N GLU A 129 -11.10 -12.71 0.50
CA GLU A 129 -11.66 -11.91 1.60
C GLU A 129 -10.71 -10.80 2.06
N ASN A 130 -9.40 -11.05 2.08
CA ASN A 130 -8.39 -10.12 2.60
C ASN A 130 -7.10 -10.10 1.76
N GLU A 131 -6.30 -9.04 1.97
CA GLU A 131 -5.02 -8.82 1.28
C GLU A 131 -4.00 -9.96 1.53
N PRO A 132 -3.75 -10.42 2.77
CA PRO A 132 -2.83 -11.55 3.03
C PRO A 132 -3.16 -12.83 2.26
N ASP A 133 -4.43 -13.23 2.24
CA ASP A 133 -4.88 -14.44 1.55
C ASP A 133 -4.75 -14.31 0.04
N THR A 134 -5.04 -13.12 -0.51
CA THR A 134 -4.84 -12.81 -1.93
C THR A 134 -3.37 -12.99 -2.32
N LEU A 135 -2.46 -12.40 -1.54
CA LEU A 135 -1.01 -12.51 -1.78
C LEU A 135 -0.51 -13.95 -1.64
N LYS A 136 -0.98 -14.67 -0.60
CA LYS A 136 -0.64 -16.07 -0.38
C LYS A 136 -1.08 -16.96 -1.53
N ALA A 137 -2.29 -16.74 -2.06
CA ALA A 137 -2.78 -17.46 -3.23
C ALA A 137 -1.93 -17.17 -4.48
N ALA A 138 -1.57 -15.90 -4.70
CA ALA A 138 -0.73 -15.49 -5.82
C ALA A 138 0.66 -16.13 -5.79
N ILE A 139 1.32 -16.11 -4.63
CA ILE A 139 2.61 -16.77 -4.42
C ILE A 139 2.47 -18.29 -4.60
N SER A 140 1.41 -18.90 -4.07
CA SER A 140 1.18 -20.35 -4.19
C SER A 140 0.99 -20.79 -5.64
N LYS A 141 0.29 -19.99 -6.46
CA LYS A 141 0.15 -20.25 -7.90
C LYS A 141 1.48 -20.08 -8.64
N ALA A 142 2.22 -19.01 -8.36
CA ALA A 142 3.55 -18.80 -8.93
C ALA A 142 4.49 -19.99 -8.64
N MET A 143 4.51 -20.46 -7.40
CA MET A 143 5.30 -21.64 -6.99
C MET A 143 4.85 -22.91 -7.70
N THR A 144 3.54 -23.11 -7.89
CA THR A 144 2.99 -24.25 -8.64
C THR A 144 3.45 -24.23 -10.09
N PHE A 145 3.45 -23.07 -10.75
CA PHE A 145 3.96 -22.95 -12.12
C PHE A 145 5.44 -23.30 -12.21
N SER A 146 6.28 -22.78 -11.31
CA SER A 146 7.70 -23.13 -11.27
C SER A 146 7.92 -24.63 -11.04
N LYS A 147 7.17 -25.25 -10.10
CA LYS A 147 7.24 -26.71 -9.84
C LYS A 147 6.83 -27.55 -11.05
N ASN A 148 5.90 -27.05 -11.86
CA ASN A 148 5.45 -27.71 -13.08
C ASN A 148 6.39 -27.48 -14.27
N GLY A 149 7.56 -26.86 -14.06
CA GLY A 149 8.55 -26.61 -15.10
C GLY A 149 8.23 -25.39 -15.98
N ALA A 150 7.48 -24.43 -15.47
CA ALA A 150 7.38 -23.11 -16.09
C ALA A 150 8.58 -22.25 -15.69
N THR A 151 9.16 -21.53 -16.65
CA THR A 151 10.27 -20.61 -16.40
C THR A 151 9.74 -19.20 -16.25
N ARG A 152 10.06 -18.53 -15.14
CA ARG A 152 9.72 -17.11 -14.96
C ARG A 152 10.52 -16.29 -15.97
N LEU A 153 9.82 -15.44 -16.72
CA LEU A 153 10.39 -14.48 -17.66
C LEU A 153 10.71 -13.16 -16.97
#